data_AF-A0A6J1LDG6-F1
#
_entry.id   AF-A0A6J1LDG6-F1
#
_cell.length_a   1.000
_cell.length_b   1.000
_cell.length_c   1.000
_cell.angle_alpha   90.00
_cell.angle_beta   90.00
_cell.angle_gamma   90.00
#
_symmetry.space_group_name_H-M   'P 1'
#
loop_
_entity.id
_entity.type
_entity.pdbx_description
1 polymer ?
#
loop_
_entity_poly.entity_id
_entity_poly.type
_entity_poly.pdbx_seq_one_letter_code
_entity_poly.pdbx_strand_id
1 'polypeptide(L)'
;MRAYHICLLLFLILGIGYAAAAPLNGLRQRRQIDLTLSAEHDDKDDETELALEAIAGLWSSADSRTKIDGSARVVHRANGLQTGAEQDWRLGVRVVFS
;
A
#
# COMPACT_ATOMS: atom_id res chain seq x y z
N MET A 1 -35.42 -44.65 7.71
CA MET A 1 -34.82 -43.63 8.62
C MET A 1 -33.28 -43.65 8.58
N ARG A 2 -32.59 -44.74 8.95
CA ARG A 2 -31.10 -44.76 9.03
C ARG A 2 -30.35 -44.47 7.73
N ALA A 3 -30.81 -44.99 6.59
CA ALA A 3 -30.17 -44.75 5.29
C ALA A 3 -30.19 -43.27 4.89
N TYR A 4 -31.30 -42.56 5.17
CA TYR A 4 -31.41 -41.12 4.93
C TYR A 4 -30.38 -40.32 5.74
N HIS A 5 -30.18 -40.66 7.02
CA HIS A 5 -29.18 -40.01 7.86
C HIS A 5 -27.75 -40.24 7.36
N ILE A 6 -27.46 -41.43 6.83
CA ILE A 6 -26.14 -41.75 6.26
C ILE A 6 -25.89 -40.94 4.99
N CYS A 7 -26.87 -40.84 4.08
CA CYS A 7 -26.76 -40.01 2.90
C CYS A 7 -26.55 -38.53 3.26
N LEU A 8 -27.28 -38.02 4.26
CA LEU A 8 -27.17 -36.63 4.71
C LEU A 8 -25.77 -36.34 5.30
N LEU A 9 -25.21 -37.29 6.07
CA LEU A 9 -23.84 -37.20 6.58
C LEU A 9 -22.80 -37.18 5.46
N LEU A 10 -22.96 -38.00 4.43
CA LEU A 10 -22.05 -38.02 3.28
C LEU A 10 -22.09 -36.69 2.51
N PHE A 11 -23.28 -36.12 2.29
CA PHE A 11 -23.42 -34.80 1.68
C PHE A 11 -22.79 -33.69 2.53
N LEU A 12 -22.94 -33.77 3.84
CA LEU A 12 -22.32 -32.82 4.77
C LEU A 12 -20.78 -32.87 4.69
N ILE A 13 -20.21 -34.08 4.71
CA ILE A 13 -18.76 -34.28 4.63
C ILE A 13 -18.22 -33.79 3.28
N LEU A 14 -18.93 -34.10 2.18
CA LEU A 14 -18.56 -33.65 0.85
C LEU A 14 -18.62 -32.13 0.73
N GLY A 15 -19.67 -31.50 1.29
CA GLY A 15 -19.85 -30.05 1.30
C GLY A 15 -18.77 -29.32 2.11
N ILE A 16 -18.38 -29.86 3.27
CA ILE A 16 -17.28 -29.32 4.09
C ILE A 16 -15.94 -29.45 3.35
N GLY A 17 -15.68 -30.61 2.72
CA GLY A 17 -14.48 -30.81 1.92
C GLY A 17 -14.38 -29.83 0.75
N TYR A 18 -15.49 -29.55 0.08
CA TYR A 18 -15.56 -28.60 -1.03
C TYR A 18 -15.36 -27.15 -0.57
N ALA A 19 -15.95 -26.77 0.57
CA ALA A 19 -15.76 -25.44 1.16
C ALA A 19 -14.35 -25.20 1.70
N ALA A 20 -13.69 -26.24 2.21
CA ALA A 20 -12.31 -26.19 2.67
C ALA A 20 -11.28 -26.19 1.52
N ALA A 21 -11.62 -26.82 0.39
CA ALA A 21 -10.81 -26.84 -0.82
C ALA A 21 -11.05 -25.63 -1.72
N ALA A 22 -12.12 -24.86 -1.47
CA ALA A 22 -12.28 -23.55 -2.09
C ALA A 22 -11.01 -22.76 -1.74
N PRO A 23 -10.26 -22.27 -2.74
CA PRO A 23 -9.10 -21.47 -2.44
C PRO A 23 -9.63 -20.28 -1.67
N LEU A 24 -9.30 -20.23 -0.38
CA LEU A 24 -9.20 -18.99 0.37
C LEU A 24 -8.18 -18.19 -0.42
N ASN A 25 -8.64 -17.51 -1.47
CA ASN A 25 -7.91 -16.50 -2.20
C ASN A 25 -7.77 -15.35 -1.21
N GLY A 26 -6.98 -15.58 -0.16
CA GLY A 26 -6.26 -14.58 0.57
C GLY A 26 -5.41 -13.93 -0.48
N LEU A 27 -5.96 -12.86 -1.05
CA LEU A 27 -5.22 -11.83 -1.72
C LEU A 27 -4.10 -11.45 -0.77
N ARG A 28 -2.94 -12.11 -0.89
CA ARG A 28 -1.66 -11.48 -0.57
C ARG A 28 -1.56 -10.34 -1.57
N GLN A 29 -2.25 -9.24 -1.29
CA GLN A 29 -1.99 -7.97 -1.91
C GLN A 29 -0.58 -7.62 -1.47
N ARG A 30 0.39 -7.97 -2.31
CA ARG A 30 1.75 -7.47 -2.18
C ARG A 30 1.66 -5.97 -2.39
N ARG A 31 1.60 -5.22 -1.29
CA ARG A 31 1.61 -3.76 -1.33
C ARG A 31 3.04 -3.33 -1.61
N GLN A 32 3.25 -2.73 -2.77
CA GLN A 32 4.50 -2.08 -3.10
C GLN A 32 4.48 -0.66 -2.52
N ILE A 33 5.58 -0.29 -1.87
CA ILE A 33 5.82 1.06 -1.38
C ILE A 33 7.08 1.52 -2.09
N ASP A 34 6.95 2.58 -2.87
CA ASP A 34 8.06 3.21 -3.57
C ASP A 34 8.58 4.36 -2.70
N LEU A 35 9.85 4.26 -2.28
CA LEU A 35 10.53 5.26 -1.47
C LEU A 35 11.62 5.92 -2.31
N THR A 36 11.57 7.24 -2.42
CA THR A 36 12.58 8.04 -3.11
C THR A 36 13.21 8.98 -2.10
N LEU A 37 14.53 8.88 -1.94
CA LEU A 37 15.33 9.80 -1.13
C LEU A 37 16.27 10.56 -2.06
N SER A 38 16.22 11.88 -2.02
CA SER A 38 17.14 12.76 -2.74
C SER A 38 17.82 13.73 -1.77
N ALA A 39 19.07 14.06 -2.08
CA ALA A 39 19.84 15.07 -1.39
C ALA A 39 20.42 16.00 -2.45
N GLU A 40 20.19 17.30 -2.31
CA GLU A 40 20.71 18.34 -3.20
C GLU A 40 21.51 19.33 -2.34
N HIS A 41 22.75 19.61 -2.74
CA HIS A 41 23.62 20.53 -2.04
C HIS A 41 23.94 21.70 -2.96
N ASP A 42 23.70 22.93 -2.51
CA ASP A 42 24.04 24.14 -3.24
C ASP A 42 25.33 24.75 -2.69
N ASP A 43 26.40 24.67 -3.49
CA ASP A 43 27.73 25.18 -3.15
C ASP A 43 27.79 26.72 -3.00
N LYS A 44 26.78 27.46 -3.47
CA LYS A 44 26.77 28.94 -3.38
C LYS A 44 26.24 29.45 -2.06
N ASP A 45 25.23 28.78 -1.52
CA ASP A 45 24.49 29.22 -0.35
C ASP A 45 24.75 28.33 0.89
N ASP A 46 25.68 27.35 0.78
CA ASP A 46 25.98 26.33 1.81
C ASP A 46 24.70 25.65 2.33
N GLU A 47 23.73 25.45 1.43
CA GLU A 47 22.44 24.83 1.74
C GLU A 47 22.45 23.35 1.34
N THR A 48 21.90 22.50 2.21
CA THR A 48 21.62 21.10 1.90
C THR A 48 20.12 20.85 2.01
N GLU A 49 19.50 20.46 0.90
CA GLU A 49 18.12 20.02 0.85
C GLU A 49 18.05 18.49 0.83
N LEU A 50 17.35 17.92 1.81
CA LEU A 50 17.05 16.49 1.88
C LEU A 50 15.56 16.31 1.61
N ALA A 51 15.19 15.56 0.58
CA ALA A 51 13.80 15.24 0.29
C ALA A 51 13.56 13.73 0.35
N LEU A 52 12.58 13.32 1.15
CA LEU A 52 12.09 11.95 1.22
C LEU A 52 10.66 11.91 0.74
N GLU A 53 10.39 11.10 -0.28
CA GLU A 53 9.06 10.86 -0.83
C GLU A 53 8.72 9.38 -0.73
N ALA A 54 7.50 9.09 -0.27
CA ALA A 54 6.95 7.75 -0.13
C ALA A 54 5.62 7.68 -0.89
N ILE A 55 5.47 6.70 -1.77
CA ILE A 55 4.25 6.45 -2.55
C ILE A 55 3.81 5.02 -2.32
N ALA A 56 2.52 4.81 -2.06
CA ALA A 56 1.95 3.49 -1.81
C ALA A 56 0.61 3.33 -2.53
N GLY A 57 0.44 2.20 -3.21
CA GLY A 57 -0.87 1.78 -3.71
C GLY A 57 -1.77 1.35 -2.56
N LEU A 58 -2.82 2.12 -2.27
CA LEU A 58 -3.73 1.88 -1.14
C LEU A 58 -4.85 0.91 -1.51
N TRP A 59 -5.39 1.06 -2.72
CA TRP A 59 -6.50 0.25 -3.21
C TRP A 59 -6.54 0.21 -4.73
N SER A 60 -7.01 -0.92 -5.27
CA SER A 60 -7.33 -1.08 -6.68
C SER A 60 -8.62 -1.87 -6.81
N SER A 61 -9.48 -1.45 -7.74
CA SER A 61 -10.67 -2.22 -8.11
C SER A 61 -10.29 -3.60 -8.67
N ALA A 62 -11.18 -4.58 -8.54
CA ALA A 62 -10.98 -5.94 -9.06
C ALA A 62 -10.81 -5.97 -10.59
N ASP A 63 -11.44 -5.03 -11.29
CA ASP A 63 -11.30 -4.83 -12.74
C ASP A 63 -10.11 -3.93 -13.12
N SER A 64 -9.31 -3.49 -12.14
CA SER A 64 -8.15 -2.60 -12.29
C SER A 64 -8.43 -1.24 -12.94
N ARG A 65 -9.70 -0.84 -13.11
CA ARG A 65 -10.07 0.44 -13.74
C ARG A 65 -9.98 1.65 -12.81
N THR A 66 -10.13 1.43 -11.51
CA THR A 66 -9.98 2.47 -10.50
C THR A 66 -8.85 2.12 -9.55
N LYS A 67 -7.98 3.09 -9.27
CA LYS A 67 -6.86 2.95 -8.34
C LYS A 67 -6.77 4.17 -7.42
N ILE A 68 -6.35 3.93 -6.19
CA ILE A 68 -6.11 4.95 -5.17
C ILE A 68 -4.69 4.80 -4.68
N ASP A 69 -3.88 5.83 -4.89
CA ASP A 69 -2.50 5.91 -4.43
C ASP A 69 -2.38 7.00 -3.35
N GLY A 70 -1.59 6.72 -2.32
CA GLY A 70 -1.21 7.67 -1.28
C GLY A 70 0.24 8.07 -1.43
N SER A 71 0.55 9.33 -1.16
CA SER A 71 1.90 9.89 -1.21
C SER A 71 2.17 10.77 0.01
N ALA A 72 3.40 10.70 0.53
CA ALA A 72 3.91 11.57 1.58
C ALA A 72 5.31 12.03 1.19
N ARG A 73 5.55 13.35 1.26
CA ARG A 73 6.85 13.94 0.99
C ARG A 73 7.26 14.82 2.16
N VAL A 74 8.50 14.70 2.59
CA VAL A 74 9.12 15.62 3.55
C VAL A 74 10.37 16.20 2.90
N VAL A 75 10.50 17.52 2.93
CA VAL A 75 11.69 18.25 2.51
C VAL A 75 12.27 18.92 3.74
N HIS A 76 13.53 18.66 4.01
CA HIS A 76 14.28 19.27 5.08
C HIS A 76 15.39 20.13 4.47
N ARG A 77 15.41 21.41 4.83
CA ARG A 77 16.46 22.35 4.43
C ARG A 77 17.36 22.62 5.62
N ALA A 78 18.66 22.39 5.44
CA ALA A 78 19.70 22.74 6.40
C ALA A 78 20.61 23.80 5.77
N ASN A 79 20.72 24.97 6.40
CA ASN A 79 21.66 26.02 6.02
C ASN A 79 22.65 26.23 7.18
N GLY A 80 23.95 26.31 6.89
CA GLY A 80 25.00 26.51 7.90
C GLY A 80 24.89 27.83 8.70
N LEU A 81 24.15 28.83 8.19
CA LEU A 81 24.00 30.16 8.78
C LEU A 81 22.68 30.40 9.54
N GLN A 82 21.67 29.55 9.37
CA GLN A 82 20.38 29.66 10.06
C GLN A 82 20.16 28.46 10.99
N THR A 83 20.07 28.72 12.30
CA THR A 83 19.83 27.72 13.35
C THR A 83 18.39 27.18 13.39
N GLY A 84 17.61 27.38 12.32
CA GLY A 84 16.23 26.90 12.19
C GLY A 84 16.12 25.78 11.17
N ALA A 85 15.77 24.57 11.62
CA ALA A 85 15.40 23.47 10.75
C ALA A 85 14.03 23.76 10.12
N GLU A 86 14.00 24.18 8.84
CA GLU A 86 12.74 24.27 8.11
C GLU A 86 12.37 22.88 7.55
N GLN A 87 11.15 22.45 7.83
CA GLN A 87 10.61 21.16 7.40
C GLN A 87 9.27 21.40 6.69
N ASP A 88 9.23 21.11 5.39
CA ASP A 88 8.01 21.13 4.59
C ASP A 88 7.49 19.69 4.44
N TRP A 89 6.31 19.41 5.00
CA TRP A 89 5.65 18.11 4.86
C TRP A 89 4.43 18.25 3.95
N ARG A 90 4.33 17.34 3.00
CA ARG A 90 3.25 17.30 2.01
C ARG A 90 2.63 15.92 1.98
N LEU A 91 1.31 15.88 1.99
CA LEU A 91 0.53 14.65 1.87
C LEU A 91 -0.34 14.78 0.62
N GLY A 92 -0.41 13.71 -0.17
CA GLY A 92 -1.17 13.67 -1.40
C GLY A 92 -1.92 12.35 -1.55
N VAL A 93 -3.13 12.43 -2.10
CA VAL A 93 -3.93 11.28 -2.52
C VAL A 93 -4.23 11.43 -4.00
N ARG A 94 -3.94 10.41 -4.78
CA ARG A 94 -4.25 10.37 -6.21
C ARG A 94 -5.29 9.28 -6.47
N VAL A 95 -6.37 9.66 -7.14
CA VAL A 95 -7.39 8.72 -7.61
C VAL A 95 -7.36 8.73 -9.14
N VAL A 96 -7.23 7.54 -9.74
CA VAL A 96 -7.15 7.37 -11.19
C VAL A 96 -8.31 6.51 -11.68
N PHE A 97 -8.98 6.97 -12.73
CA PHE A 97 -10.04 6.26 -13.45
C PHE A 97 -9.58 5.98 -14.88
N SER A 98 -9.81 4.76 -15.36
CA SER A 98 -9.49 4.27 -16.70
C SER A 98 -10.74 3.81 -17.44
#